data_AF-A0AAV6ZA53-F1
#
_entry.id   AF-A0AAV6ZA53-F1
#
_cell.length_a   1.000
_cell.length_b   1.000
_cell.length_c   1.000
_cell.angle_alpha   90.00
_cell.angle_beta   90.00
_cell.angle_gamma   90.00
#
_symmetry.space_group_name_H-M   'P 1'
#
loop_
_entity.id
_entity.type
_entity.pdbx_description
1 polymer ?
#
loop_
_entity_poly.entity_id
_entity_poly.type
_entity_poly.pdbx_seq_one_letter_code
_entity_poly.pdbx_strand_id
1 'polypeptide(L)'
;MSVLDDVCATMHAKGEGADQTLLQKLQAAIGTHEHFNSWNKGFIIHHYAGKVSYTAEGFCERNRDVLFTDLIELMQSSELPFIRDRFPENLNADKKGRPTTASSKIKKQANDLVQTLMKCTPHYIRCIKPNETKKPRDWEDSRVKHQVEYLGLRENIRVRRAGYAYRRIFQKFLNRYAILTRETWPEWRGDEKKGVLHLLKSVNMDSDQYQLGKTKVFIKAPESLFLLEEMRERKYDGFARVIQKAWRKHTAVRKYIRMREEASSVVLNKKERRRNSINRNFVGDYIGLDGRPELRQFVGRRERIDFAETVVKYDRRFKTLKRDLVLTPKFLYLIGREKVKQGPEKGQIKEVLKRKIELKDIQSVSLSSLQDDFLIIHEAQYDSVLESVFKTEFLSLLYKRFEESTQKKLPLRFSNQLEFKVKKEGWTPWGAAGSRQIQFQPGGGDVASLKISGKALVVSIGAGLPANSRPTRKDNRKSQYLDGRGKATGRGAATANGGSRNPRLRHTQRMSFTSRQSSVEQPSLPRQGASPRAKVTPANMDLGFMNVPDQGVAG
;
A
#
# COMPACT_ATOMS: atom_id res chain seq x y z
N MET A 1 54.36 -10.25 -28.00
CA MET A 1 53.56 -11.37 -28.51
C MET A 1 53.86 -11.68 -29.98
N SER A 2 53.76 -10.74 -30.93
CA SER A 2 54.13 -11.02 -32.33
C SER A 2 55.56 -11.52 -32.52
N VAL A 3 56.53 -10.87 -31.88
CA VAL A 3 57.94 -11.31 -31.88
C VAL A 3 58.12 -12.71 -31.27
N LEU A 4 57.33 -13.04 -30.25
CA LEU A 4 57.34 -14.35 -29.61
C LEU A 4 56.81 -15.44 -30.54
N ASP A 5 55.68 -15.18 -31.21
CA ASP A 5 55.12 -16.11 -32.19
C ASP A 5 56.05 -16.33 -33.39
N ASP A 6 56.72 -15.27 -33.86
CA ASP A 6 57.72 -15.35 -34.92
C ASP A 6 58.92 -16.23 -34.52
N VAL A 7 59.52 -15.98 -33.35
CA VAL A 7 60.64 -16.79 -32.84
C VAL A 7 60.23 -18.24 -32.65
N CYS A 8 59.05 -18.51 -32.08
CA CYS A 8 58.51 -19.86 -31.93
C CYS A 8 58.33 -20.59 -33.28
N ALA A 9 58.02 -19.85 -34.36
CA ALA A 9 57.80 -20.39 -35.69
C ALA A 9 59.11 -20.59 -36.47
N THR A 10 60.11 -19.72 -36.30
CA THR A 10 61.38 -19.78 -37.06
C THR A 10 62.44 -20.63 -36.37
N MET A 11 62.41 -20.74 -35.04
CA MET A 11 63.42 -21.48 -34.28
C MET A 11 62.90 -22.86 -33.91
N HIS A 12 63.52 -23.90 -34.47
CA HIS A 12 63.26 -25.30 -34.11
C HIS A 12 64.08 -25.77 -32.90
N ALA A 13 65.07 -24.98 -32.47
CA ALA A 13 65.83 -25.26 -31.25
C ALA A 13 64.89 -25.32 -30.02
N LYS A 14 65.01 -26.41 -29.25
CA LYS A 14 64.37 -26.59 -27.95
C LYS A 14 65.37 -26.13 -26.87
N GLY A 15 64.95 -25.28 -25.94
CA GLY A 15 65.78 -24.80 -24.81
C GLY A 15 66.21 -23.32 -24.88
N GLU A 16 67.22 -22.98 -24.07
CA GLU A 16 67.64 -21.61 -23.72
C GLU A 16 67.97 -20.69 -24.91
N GLY A 17 68.43 -21.23 -26.04
CA GLY A 17 68.80 -20.44 -27.22
C GLY A 17 67.62 -19.72 -27.90
N ALA A 18 66.41 -20.29 -27.84
CA ALA A 18 65.21 -19.65 -28.40
C ALA A 18 64.80 -18.42 -27.58
N ASP A 19 64.89 -18.49 -26.25
CA ASP A 19 64.52 -17.40 -25.35
C ASP A 19 65.55 -16.24 -25.37
N GLN A 20 66.84 -16.53 -25.55
CA GLN A 20 67.84 -15.49 -25.82
C GLN A 20 67.58 -14.78 -27.15
N THR A 21 67.23 -15.53 -28.20
CA THR A 21 66.87 -14.96 -29.50
C THR A 21 65.63 -14.07 -29.38
N LEU A 22 64.64 -14.49 -28.58
CA LEU A 22 63.49 -13.67 -28.25
C LEU A 22 63.88 -12.34 -27.62
N LEU A 23 64.76 -12.35 -26.61
CA LEU A 23 65.23 -11.12 -25.97
C LEU A 23 65.95 -10.19 -26.94
N GLN A 24 66.82 -10.72 -27.80
CA GLN A 24 67.52 -9.95 -28.83
C GLN A 24 66.53 -9.33 -29.82
N LYS A 25 65.56 -10.10 -30.34
CA LYS A 25 64.55 -9.58 -31.26
C LYS A 25 63.62 -8.58 -30.59
N LEU A 26 63.28 -8.76 -29.31
CA LEU A 26 62.48 -7.77 -28.56
C LEU A 26 63.26 -6.47 -28.40
N GLN A 27 64.54 -6.53 -28.02
CA GLN A 27 65.37 -5.34 -27.89
C GLN A 27 65.54 -4.62 -29.24
N ALA A 28 65.73 -5.37 -30.33
CA ALA A 28 65.82 -4.80 -31.67
C ALA A 28 64.51 -4.14 -32.13
N ALA A 29 63.36 -4.75 -31.84
CA ALA A 29 62.06 -4.29 -32.32
C ALA A 29 61.48 -3.15 -31.48
N ILE A 30 61.63 -3.18 -30.16
CA ILE A 30 60.94 -2.28 -29.22
C ILE A 30 61.83 -1.73 -28.10
N GLY A 31 63.16 -1.86 -28.21
CA GLY A 31 64.11 -1.43 -27.17
C GLY A 31 64.09 0.07 -26.86
N THR A 32 63.59 0.91 -27.75
CA THR A 32 63.48 2.38 -27.58
C THR A 32 62.11 2.83 -27.05
N HIS A 33 61.18 1.90 -26.85
CA HIS A 33 59.81 2.24 -26.47
C HIS A 33 59.71 2.58 -24.97
N GLU A 34 59.05 3.69 -24.62
CA GLU A 34 58.95 4.20 -23.23
C GLU A 34 58.42 3.19 -22.21
N HIS A 35 57.59 2.24 -22.66
CA HIS A 35 56.99 1.21 -21.81
C HIS A 35 57.77 -0.12 -21.78
N PHE A 36 58.97 -0.19 -22.34
CA PHE A 36 59.79 -1.41 -22.41
C PHE A 36 61.23 -1.15 -21.93
N ASN A 37 61.76 -2.06 -21.11
CA ASN A 37 63.20 -2.12 -20.80
C ASN A 37 63.67 -3.57 -20.85
N SER A 38 64.83 -3.88 -21.44
CA SER A 38 65.39 -5.24 -21.44
C SER A 38 66.57 -5.41 -20.47
N TRP A 39 66.85 -6.63 -20.04
CA TRP A 39 68.06 -7.03 -19.32
C TRP A 39 68.42 -8.48 -19.64
N ASN A 40 69.59 -8.96 -19.19
CA ASN A 40 70.18 -10.21 -19.71
C ASN A 40 69.31 -11.47 -19.55
N LYS A 41 68.41 -11.52 -18.56
CA LYS A 41 67.56 -12.69 -18.27
C LYS A 41 66.07 -12.43 -18.54
N GLY A 42 65.70 -11.27 -19.05
CA GLY A 42 64.29 -10.88 -19.14
C GLY A 42 64.03 -9.47 -19.65
N PHE A 43 62.85 -8.95 -19.36
CA PHE A 43 62.44 -7.60 -19.72
C PHE A 43 61.42 -7.05 -18.73
N ILE A 44 61.23 -5.73 -18.72
CA ILE A 44 60.29 -5.00 -17.88
C ILE A 44 59.27 -4.33 -18.79
N ILE A 45 57.98 -4.50 -18.45
CA ILE A 45 56.89 -3.76 -19.08
C ILE A 45 56.32 -2.76 -18.08
N HIS A 46 56.15 -1.52 -18.51
CA HIS A 46 55.45 -0.50 -17.72
C HIS A 46 53.93 -0.64 -17.94
N HIS A 47 53.25 -1.38 -17.06
CA HIS A 47 51.79 -1.48 -17.09
C HIS A 47 51.14 -0.28 -16.39
N TYR A 48 49.84 -0.06 -16.65
CA TYR A 48 49.07 1.00 -16.00
C TYR A 48 49.09 0.92 -14.46
N ALA A 49 49.21 -0.29 -13.90
CA ALA A 49 49.25 -0.53 -12.45
C ALA A 49 50.68 -0.57 -11.87
N GLY A 50 51.73 -0.43 -12.69
CA GLY A 50 53.12 -0.46 -12.26
C GLY A 50 54.06 -1.22 -13.22
N LYS A 51 55.35 -1.20 -12.90
CA LYS A 51 56.39 -1.90 -13.66
C LYS A 51 56.42 -3.38 -13.27
N VAL A 52 56.43 -4.26 -14.27
CA VAL A 52 56.49 -5.71 -14.06
C VAL A 52 57.71 -6.28 -14.77
N SER A 53 58.56 -6.96 -14.01
CA SER A 53 59.71 -7.70 -14.53
C SER A 53 59.28 -9.12 -14.93
N TYR A 54 59.59 -9.50 -16.16
CA TYR A 54 59.36 -10.81 -16.74
C TYR A 54 60.67 -11.54 -16.95
N THR A 55 60.73 -12.81 -16.54
CA THR A 55 61.84 -13.72 -16.87
C THR A 55 61.54 -14.39 -18.20
N ALA A 56 62.48 -14.36 -19.16
CA ALA A 56 62.24 -14.89 -20.50
C ALA A 56 62.37 -16.42 -20.60
N GLU A 57 62.98 -17.07 -19.61
CA GLU A 57 63.18 -18.52 -19.55
C GLU A 57 61.87 -19.29 -19.71
N GLY A 58 61.84 -20.19 -20.69
CA GLY A 58 60.70 -21.05 -21.00
C GLY A 58 59.56 -20.35 -21.74
N PHE A 59 59.70 -19.08 -22.15
CA PHE A 59 58.63 -18.35 -22.86
C PHE A 59 58.30 -19.02 -24.20
N CYS A 60 59.32 -19.36 -25.00
CA CYS A 60 59.11 -19.93 -26.32
C CYS A 60 58.49 -21.32 -26.26
N GLU A 61 58.92 -22.15 -25.30
CA GLU A 61 58.36 -23.49 -25.07
C GLU A 61 56.90 -23.42 -24.65
N ARG A 62 56.57 -22.60 -23.63
CA ARG A 62 55.20 -22.42 -23.15
C ARG A 62 54.29 -21.82 -24.22
N ASN A 63 54.81 -20.99 -25.11
CA ASN A 63 54.01 -20.36 -26.16
C ASN A 63 53.72 -21.29 -27.35
N ARG A 64 54.61 -22.25 -27.65
CA ARG A 64 54.39 -23.20 -28.75
C ARG A 64 53.09 -23.99 -28.54
N ASP A 65 52.78 -24.39 -27.30
CA ASP A 65 51.50 -25.01 -26.93
C ASP A 65 51.10 -26.16 -27.88
N VAL A 66 52.10 -26.95 -28.29
CA VAL A 66 51.96 -28.05 -29.25
C VAL A 66 51.75 -29.35 -28.49
N LEU A 67 50.62 -29.99 -28.74
CA LEU A 67 50.40 -31.39 -28.44
C LEU A 67 50.77 -32.22 -29.69
N PHE A 68 51.64 -33.21 -29.54
CA PHE A 68 52.06 -34.04 -30.66
C PHE A 68 50.91 -34.93 -31.15
N THR A 69 50.84 -35.17 -32.46
CA THR A 69 49.73 -35.88 -33.10
C THR A 69 49.65 -37.35 -32.71
N ASP A 70 50.78 -38.00 -32.50
CA ASP A 70 50.89 -39.37 -31.98
C ASP A 70 50.22 -39.53 -30.60
N LEU A 71 50.36 -38.54 -29.72
CA LEU A 71 49.67 -38.51 -28.43
C LEU A 71 48.16 -38.36 -28.61
N ILE A 72 47.70 -37.57 -29.59
CA ILE A 72 46.27 -37.44 -29.91
C ILE A 72 45.72 -38.78 -30.43
N GLU A 73 46.45 -39.44 -31.34
CA GLU A 73 46.08 -40.76 -31.88
C GLU A 73 45.97 -41.81 -30.78
N LEU A 74 46.96 -41.86 -29.88
CA LEU A 74 46.98 -42.77 -28.74
C LEU A 74 45.77 -42.56 -27.82
N MET A 75 45.38 -41.31 -27.57
CA MET A 75 44.21 -41.02 -26.73
C MET A 75 42.90 -41.35 -27.45
N GLN A 76 42.85 -41.18 -28.77
CA GLN A 76 41.69 -41.54 -29.60
C GLN A 76 41.51 -43.05 -29.78
N SER A 77 42.57 -43.86 -29.63
CA SER A 77 42.49 -45.33 -29.62
C SER A 77 42.01 -45.93 -28.30
N SER A 78 41.72 -45.10 -27.29
CA SER A 78 41.21 -45.57 -26.00
C SER A 78 39.83 -46.23 -26.13
N GLU A 79 39.63 -47.34 -25.43
CA GLU A 79 38.32 -48.01 -25.33
C GLU A 79 37.32 -47.21 -24.48
N LEU A 80 37.78 -46.25 -23.67
CA LEU A 80 36.95 -45.42 -22.81
C LEU A 80 36.39 -44.22 -23.59
N PRO A 81 35.06 -44.12 -23.79
CA PRO A 81 34.46 -43.01 -24.53
C PRO A 81 34.80 -41.64 -23.94
N PHE A 82 34.86 -41.55 -22.60
CA PHE A 82 35.22 -40.31 -21.90
C PHE A 82 36.58 -39.76 -22.33
N ILE A 83 37.58 -40.63 -22.57
CA ILE A 83 38.92 -40.21 -23.00
C ILE A 83 38.87 -39.71 -24.43
N ARG A 84 38.25 -40.48 -25.34
CA ARG A 84 38.10 -40.11 -26.75
C ARG A 84 37.38 -38.77 -26.93
N ASP A 85 36.35 -38.50 -26.12
CA ASP A 85 35.58 -37.26 -26.17
C ASP A 85 36.38 -36.00 -25.80
N ARG A 86 37.53 -36.14 -25.13
CA ARG A 86 38.41 -35.02 -24.75
C ARG A 86 39.40 -34.62 -25.85
N PHE A 87 39.54 -35.45 -26.89
CA PHE A 87 40.44 -35.23 -28.04
C PHE A 87 39.63 -35.23 -29.34
N PRO A 88 38.81 -34.19 -29.59
CA PRO A 88 37.90 -34.13 -30.74
C PRO A 88 38.61 -33.78 -32.07
N GLU A 89 39.93 -33.64 -32.08
CA GLU A 89 40.70 -33.24 -33.25
C GLU A 89 40.56 -34.24 -34.41
N ASN A 90 40.10 -33.77 -35.57
CA ASN A 90 40.14 -34.55 -36.79
C ASN A 90 41.54 -34.49 -37.41
N LEU A 91 42.28 -35.60 -37.30
CA LEU A 91 43.66 -35.73 -37.81
C LEU A 91 43.72 -35.93 -39.33
N ASN A 92 42.61 -36.32 -39.96
CA ASN A 92 42.50 -36.50 -41.41
C ASN A 92 42.19 -35.19 -42.17
N ALA A 93 41.97 -34.09 -41.44
CA ALA A 93 41.77 -32.79 -42.06
C ALA A 93 43.13 -32.18 -42.45
N ASP A 94 43.31 -31.85 -43.74
CA ASP A 94 44.46 -31.09 -44.25
C ASP A 94 44.55 -29.73 -43.55
N LYS A 95 45.24 -29.66 -42.42
CA LYS A 95 45.53 -28.40 -41.72
C LYS A 95 46.66 -27.68 -42.45
N LYS A 96 46.33 -27.02 -43.58
CA LYS A 96 47.22 -26.07 -44.25
C LYS A 96 47.28 -24.77 -43.43
N GLY A 97 48.14 -24.73 -42.42
CA GLY A 97 48.36 -23.54 -41.60
C GLY A 97 49.39 -23.77 -40.50
N ARG A 98 50.04 -22.69 -40.04
CA ARG A 98 50.95 -22.76 -38.89
C ARG A 98 50.16 -23.17 -37.63
N PRO A 99 50.71 -24.04 -36.76
CA PRO A 99 50.11 -24.33 -35.48
C PRO A 99 49.83 -23.05 -34.69
N THR A 100 48.66 -22.96 -34.07
CA THR A 100 48.30 -21.79 -33.26
C THR A 100 49.09 -21.80 -31.95
N THR A 101 49.78 -20.70 -31.64
CA THR A 101 50.47 -20.51 -30.36
C THR A 101 49.50 -20.14 -29.24
N ALA A 102 49.91 -20.33 -27.98
CA ALA A 102 49.15 -19.88 -26.82
C ALA A 102 48.84 -18.37 -26.89
N SER A 103 49.81 -17.54 -27.27
CA SER A 103 49.60 -16.09 -27.35
C SER A 103 48.58 -15.71 -28.43
N SER A 104 48.57 -16.41 -29.57
CA SER A 104 47.57 -16.21 -30.62
C SER A 104 46.16 -16.60 -30.16
N LYS A 105 46.02 -17.73 -29.44
CA LYS A 105 44.73 -18.15 -28.85
C LYS A 105 44.21 -17.12 -27.85
N ILE A 106 45.04 -16.69 -26.90
CA ILE A 106 44.68 -15.69 -25.88
C ILE A 106 44.29 -14.35 -26.52
N LYS A 107 45.07 -13.88 -27.50
CA LYS A 107 44.78 -12.63 -28.22
C LYS A 107 43.42 -12.69 -28.93
N LYS A 108 43.12 -13.81 -29.59
CA LYS A 108 41.83 -14.02 -30.27
C LYS A 108 40.68 -13.98 -29.27
N GLN A 109 40.75 -14.79 -28.21
CA GLN A 109 39.71 -14.83 -27.17
C GLN A 109 39.48 -13.48 -26.49
N ALA A 110 40.55 -12.73 -26.20
CA ALA A 110 40.45 -11.39 -25.62
C ALA A 110 39.76 -10.40 -26.57
N ASN A 111 40.07 -10.44 -27.87
CA ASN A 111 39.40 -9.59 -28.86
C ASN A 111 37.92 -9.96 -29.03
N ASP A 112 37.60 -11.25 -29.08
CA ASP A 112 36.21 -11.73 -29.18
C ASP A 112 35.39 -11.28 -27.96
N LEU A 113 36.00 -11.32 -26.76
CA LEU A 113 35.40 -10.79 -25.53
C LEU A 113 35.18 -9.27 -25.63
N VAL A 114 36.17 -8.50 -26.06
CA VAL A 114 36.04 -7.04 -26.21
C VAL A 114 34.92 -6.69 -27.20
N GLN A 115 34.85 -7.37 -28.35
CA GLN A 115 33.76 -7.16 -29.32
C GLN A 115 32.38 -7.44 -28.71
N THR A 116 32.29 -8.47 -27.86
CA THR A 116 31.04 -8.80 -27.15
C THR A 116 30.70 -7.70 -26.14
N LEU A 117 31.66 -7.25 -25.34
CA LEU A 117 31.46 -6.19 -24.34
C LEU A 117 31.04 -4.86 -24.98
N MET A 118 31.57 -4.53 -26.17
CA MET A 118 31.23 -3.30 -26.90
C MET A 118 29.79 -3.27 -27.44
N LYS A 119 29.10 -4.42 -27.52
CA LYS A 119 27.67 -4.50 -27.87
C LYS A 119 26.73 -4.24 -26.69
N CYS A 120 27.28 -4.16 -25.47
CA CYS A 120 26.53 -4.04 -24.24
C CYS A 120 26.70 -2.66 -23.60
N THR A 121 25.85 -2.34 -22.62
CA THR A 121 26.09 -1.19 -21.73
C THR A 121 27.03 -1.63 -20.60
N PRO A 122 28.22 -1.03 -20.44
CA PRO A 122 29.16 -1.47 -19.43
C PRO A 122 28.80 -0.94 -18.03
N HIS A 123 28.79 -1.84 -17.05
CA HIS A 123 28.69 -1.52 -15.63
C HIS A 123 29.99 -1.92 -14.93
N TYR A 124 30.68 -0.96 -14.33
CA TYR A 124 32.00 -1.19 -13.73
C TYR A 124 31.92 -1.35 -12.21
N ILE A 125 32.34 -2.52 -11.71
CA ILE A 125 32.61 -2.74 -10.28
C ILE A 125 34.14 -2.64 -10.09
N ARG A 126 34.58 -1.72 -9.24
CA ARG A 126 36.00 -1.47 -8.95
C ARG A 126 36.34 -2.01 -7.58
N CYS A 127 37.00 -3.16 -7.55
CA CYS A 127 37.48 -3.77 -6.31
C CYS A 127 38.75 -3.07 -5.82
N ILE A 128 38.86 -2.84 -4.51
CA ILE A 128 40.02 -2.24 -3.86
C ILE A 128 40.53 -3.23 -2.80
N LYS A 129 41.82 -3.56 -2.86
CA LYS A 129 42.48 -4.38 -1.84
C LYS A 129 42.91 -3.49 -0.67
N PRO A 130 42.37 -3.69 0.55
CA PRO A 130 42.63 -2.76 1.66
C PRO A 130 44.01 -2.92 2.30
N ASN A 131 44.60 -4.11 2.23
CA ASN A 131 45.91 -4.44 2.81
C ASN A 131 46.53 -5.66 2.11
N GLU A 132 47.86 -5.84 2.23
CA GLU A 132 48.56 -7.04 1.80
C GLU A 132 48.57 -8.17 2.86
N THR A 133 48.30 -7.84 4.13
CA THR A 133 48.34 -8.77 5.28
C THR A 133 47.20 -9.80 5.29
N LYS A 134 46.18 -9.60 4.44
CA LYS A 134 44.94 -10.39 4.36
C LYS A 134 44.12 -10.36 5.66
N LYS A 135 44.26 -9.32 6.48
CA LYS A 135 43.52 -9.17 7.73
C LYS A 135 42.22 -8.37 7.52
N PRO A 136 41.12 -8.77 8.18
CA PRO A 136 39.91 -7.94 8.20
C PRO A 136 40.17 -6.65 8.98
N ARG A 137 39.58 -5.54 8.54
CA ARG A 137 39.70 -4.20 9.17
C ARG A 137 41.12 -3.63 9.26
N ASP A 138 42.05 -4.18 8.50
CA ASP A 138 43.40 -3.63 8.35
C ASP A 138 43.42 -2.75 7.09
N TRP A 139 43.93 -1.52 7.20
CA TRP A 139 43.86 -0.50 6.16
C TRP A 139 45.23 0.10 5.88
N GLU A 140 45.68 -0.06 4.65
CA GLU A 140 46.98 0.41 4.19
C GLU A 140 46.79 1.59 3.22
N ASP A 141 46.97 2.81 3.72
CA ASP A 141 46.69 4.06 2.98
C ASP A 141 47.48 4.16 1.67
N SER A 142 48.77 3.84 1.70
CA SER A 142 49.64 3.88 0.51
C SER A 142 49.13 2.94 -0.58
N ARG A 143 48.73 1.73 -0.19
CA ARG A 143 48.22 0.68 -1.09
C ARG A 143 46.88 1.07 -1.68
N VAL A 144 45.95 1.59 -0.89
CA VAL A 144 44.65 2.03 -1.39
C VAL A 144 44.79 3.27 -2.26
N LYS A 145 45.59 4.27 -1.85
CA LYS A 145 45.84 5.48 -2.61
C LYS A 145 46.39 5.17 -4.01
N HIS A 146 47.40 4.31 -4.09
CA HIS A 146 47.96 3.87 -5.37
C HIS A 146 46.88 3.24 -6.27
N GLN A 147 45.99 2.41 -5.70
CA GLN A 147 44.85 1.83 -6.43
C GLN A 147 43.85 2.87 -6.93
N VAL A 148 43.51 3.85 -6.11
CA VAL A 148 42.61 4.95 -6.50
C VAL A 148 43.18 5.74 -7.68
N GLU A 149 44.49 5.97 -7.68
CA GLU A 149 45.22 6.70 -8.73
C GLU A 149 45.29 5.88 -10.03
N TYR A 150 45.80 4.65 -10.01
CA TYR A 150 45.97 3.87 -11.25
C TYR A 150 44.64 3.40 -11.85
N LEU A 151 43.58 3.25 -11.04
CA LEU A 151 42.22 2.98 -11.54
C LEU A 151 41.52 4.24 -12.08
N GLY A 152 42.14 5.42 -11.93
CA GLY A 152 41.62 6.71 -12.37
C GLY A 152 40.29 7.07 -11.72
N LEU A 153 40.04 6.65 -10.47
CA LEU A 153 38.72 6.83 -9.84
C LEU A 153 38.38 8.32 -9.66
N ARG A 154 39.38 9.14 -9.32
CA ARG A 154 39.21 10.59 -9.15
C ARG A 154 38.89 11.27 -10.48
N GLU A 155 39.62 10.91 -11.53
CA GLU A 155 39.45 11.45 -12.88
C GLU A 155 38.09 11.04 -13.45
N ASN A 156 37.65 9.79 -13.23
CA ASN A 156 36.31 9.33 -13.57
C ASN A 156 35.22 10.17 -12.91
N ILE A 157 35.36 10.49 -11.62
CA ILE A 157 34.41 11.36 -10.91
C ILE A 157 34.45 12.79 -11.47
N ARG A 158 35.64 13.32 -11.74
CA ARG A 158 35.81 14.67 -12.30
C ARG A 158 35.13 14.81 -13.67
N VAL A 159 35.33 13.84 -14.57
CA VAL A 159 34.68 13.81 -15.89
C VAL A 159 33.16 13.71 -15.74
N ARG A 160 32.66 12.89 -14.80
CA ARG A 160 31.22 12.79 -14.53
C ARG A 160 30.62 14.10 -14.01
N ARG A 161 31.33 14.83 -13.13
CA ARG A 161 30.87 16.11 -12.57
C ARG A 161 30.95 17.28 -13.54
N ALA A 162 31.97 17.31 -14.40
CA ALA A 162 32.12 18.35 -15.42
C ALA A 162 31.16 18.15 -16.60
N GLY A 163 30.76 16.90 -16.85
CA GLY A 163 29.81 16.54 -17.89
C GLY A 163 28.35 16.61 -17.44
N TYR A 164 27.48 16.07 -18.31
CA TYR A 164 26.08 15.84 -17.98
C TYR A 164 25.92 14.44 -17.40
N ALA A 165 25.44 14.36 -16.14
CA ALA A 165 25.19 13.11 -15.45
C ALA A 165 24.14 12.24 -16.15
N TYR A 166 23.18 12.87 -16.85
CA TYR A 166 22.09 12.15 -17.49
C TYR A 166 21.81 12.65 -18.90
N ARG A 167 21.48 11.72 -19.80
CA ARG A 167 21.21 11.97 -21.22
C ARG A 167 20.09 11.07 -21.70
N ARG A 168 19.02 11.63 -22.28
CA ARG A 168 17.89 10.83 -22.79
C ARG A 168 17.26 11.45 -24.02
N ILE A 169 16.74 10.61 -24.91
CA ILE A 169 15.94 11.03 -26.08
C ILE A 169 14.68 11.74 -25.56
N PHE A 170 14.27 12.82 -26.24
CA PHE A 170 13.13 13.64 -25.80
C PHE A 170 11.84 12.82 -25.64
N GLN A 171 11.45 12.01 -26.63
CA GLN A 171 10.27 11.13 -26.51
C GLN A 171 10.29 10.24 -25.26
N LYS A 172 11.42 9.58 -24.97
CA LYS A 172 11.54 8.70 -23.80
C LYS A 172 11.45 9.49 -22.48
N PHE A 173 11.98 10.71 -22.47
CA PHE A 173 11.86 11.60 -21.33
C PHE A 173 10.40 12.03 -21.11
N LEU A 174 9.72 12.44 -22.18
CA LEU A 174 8.30 12.81 -22.15
C LEU A 174 7.44 11.65 -21.65
N ASN A 175 7.57 10.46 -22.22
CA ASN A 175 6.79 9.29 -21.79
C ASN A 175 6.96 8.97 -20.30
N ARG A 176 8.20 9.07 -19.79
CA ARG A 176 8.49 8.78 -18.38
C ARG A 176 7.87 9.82 -17.44
N TYR A 177 7.96 11.10 -17.79
CA TYR A 177 7.63 12.21 -16.91
C TYR A 177 6.30 12.91 -17.26
N ALA A 178 5.56 12.41 -18.26
CA ALA A 178 4.27 12.95 -18.71
C ALA A 178 3.26 13.13 -17.57
N ILE A 179 3.34 12.30 -16.53
CA ILE A 179 2.46 12.32 -15.36
C ILE A 179 2.63 13.58 -14.48
N LEU A 180 3.71 14.33 -14.64
CA LEU A 180 4.02 15.48 -13.80
C LEU A 180 3.05 16.65 -14.02
N THR A 181 2.59 16.85 -15.26
CA THR A 181 1.67 17.94 -15.66
C THR A 181 0.43 17.40 -16.35
N ARG A 182 -0.63 18.20 -16.43
CA ARG A 182 -1.86 17.79 -17.11
C ARG A 182 -1.73 17.89 -18.63
N GLU A 183 -0.91 18.82 -19.08
CA GLU A 183 -0.66 19.19 -20.46
C GLU A 183 0.16 18.13 -21.19
N THR A 184 1.06 17.46 -20.46
CA THR A 184 1.89 16.37 -20.99
C THR A 184 1.26 15.00 -20.85
N TRP A 185 0.21 14.88 -20.03
CA TRP A 185 -0.51 13.62 -19.79
C TRP A 185 -1.69 13.45 -20.75
N PRO A 186 -1.96 12.24 -21.26
CA PRO A 186 -1.15 11.01 -21.17
C PRO A 186 0.02 10.99 -22.16
N GLU A 187 -0.02 11.87 -23.16
CA GLU A 187 0.98 11.96 -24.22
C GLU A 187 1.06 13.40 -24.72
N TRP A 188 2.28 13.85 -25.01
CA TRP A 188 2.53 15.16 -25.61
C TRP A 188 2.35 15.10 -27.13
N ARG A 189 1.53 15.99 -27.69
CA ARG A 189 1.18 16.01 -29.13
C ARG A 189 1.94 17.03 -29.97
N GLY A 190 2.77 17.86 -29.35
CA GLY A 190 3.55 18.90 -30.03
C GLY A 190 4.99 18.48 -30.28
N ASP A 191 5.83 19.47 -30.63
CA ASP A 191 7.27 19.29 -30.74
C ASP A 191 7.87 18.76 -29.42
N GLU A 192 8.63 17.67 -29.50
CA GLU A 192 9.14 16.96 -28.31
C GLU A 192 10.05 17.86 -27.46
N LYS A 193 10.87 18.71 -28.09
CA LYS A 193 11.78 19.61 -27.39
C LYS A 193 11.00 20.65 -26.59
N LYS A 194 9.91 21.20 -27.14
CA LYS A 194 8.98 22.08 -26.40
C LYS A 194 8.30 21.36 -25.24
N GLY A 195 7.90 20.09 -25.42
CA GLY A 195 7.31 19.29 -24.36
C GLY A 195 8.26 19.05 -23.19
N VAL A 196 9.52 18.68 -23.48
CA VAL A 196 10.56 18.54 -22.45
C VAL A 196 10.82 19.87 -21.74
N LEU A 197 10.90 20.98 -22.49
CA LEU A 197 11.07 22.30 -21.89
C LEU A 197 9.89 22.67 -20.97
N HIS A 198 8.66 22.34 -21.36
CA HIS A 198 7.47 22.56 -20.52
C HIS A 198 7.56 21.77 -19.21
N LEU A 199 7.91 20.47 -19.28
CA LEU A 199 8.11 19.64 -18.08
C LEU A 199 9.15 20.25 -17.14
N LEU A 200 10.35 20.56 -17.65
CA LEU A 200 11.46 21.08 -16.85
C LEU A 200 11.10 22.41 -16.19
N LYS A 201 10.36 23.29 -16.89
CA LYS A 201 9.84 24.53 -16.30
C LYS A 201 8.77 24.29 -15.24
N SER A 202 7.87 23.33 -15.47
CA SER A 202 6.77 23.01 -14.54
C SER A 202 7.26 22.48 -13.19
N VAL A 203 8.46 21.88 -13.16
CA VAL A 203 9.12 21.39 -11.95
C VAL A 203 10.14 22.38 -11.38
N ASN A 204 10.20 23.60 -11.93
CA ASN A 204 11.14 24.64 -11.50
C ASN A 204 12.62 24.18 -11.57
N MET A 205 12.99 23.41 -12.60
CA MET A 205 14.41 23.09 -12.82
C MET A 205 15.13 24.30 -13.43
N ASP A 206 16.21 24.73 -12.78
CA ASP A 206 17.01 25.87 -13.24
C ASP A 206 17.64 25.59 -14.62
N SER A 207 17.74 26.64 -15.44
CA SER A 207 18.20 26.51 -16.84
C SER A 207 19.68 26.12 -16.97
N ASP A 208 20.49 26.30 -15.94
CA ASP A 208 21.90 25.87 -15.90
C ASP A 208 22.06 24.37 -15.57
N GLN A 209 20.99 23.74 -15.07
CA GLN A 209 20.96 22.32 -14.70
C GLN A 209 20.67 21.40 -15.89
N TYR A 210 20.21 21.94 -17.01
CA TYR A 210 19.91 21.15 -18.19
C TYR A 210 20.32 21.85 -19.49
N GLN A 211 20.56 21.04 -20.52
CA GLN A 211 20.77 21.50 -21.89
C GLN A 211 19.92 20.67 -22.84
N LEU A 212 19.23 21.33 -23.77
CA LEU A 212 18.47 20.66 -24.82
C LEU A 212 19.31 20.58 -26.10
N GLY A 213 19.70 19.37 -26.48
CA GLY A 213 20.40 19.11 -27.74
C GLY A 213 19.45 19.11 -28.95
N LYS A 214 19.86 18.41 -30.02
CA LYS A 214 19.03 18.21 -31.22
C LYS A 214 17.93 17.17 -30.99
N THR A 215 18.26 16.05 -30.36
CA THR A 215 17.33 14.91 -30.15
C THR A 215 17.24 14.44 -28.70
N LYS A 216 18.07 15.02 -27.81
CA LYS A 216 18.25 14.55 -26.43
C LYS A 216 18.27 15.71 -25.44
N VAL A 217 17.76 15.45 -24.25
CA VAL A 217 17.93 16.28 -23.07
C VAL A 217 19.15 15.81 -22.29
N PHE A 218 19.90 16.76 -21.75
CA PHE A 218 21.08 16.54 -20.94
C PHE A 218 20.87 17.21 -19.59
N ILE A 219 21.02 16.48 -18.49
CA ILE A 219 20.90 17.02 -17.12
C ILE A 219 22.28 16.95 -16.47
N LYS A 220 22.71 18.06 -15.88
CA LYS A 220 24.05 18.29 -15.36
C LYS A 220 24.27 17.54 -14.06
N ALA A 221 23.50 17.89 -13.03
CA ALA A 221 23.63 17.34 -11.69
C ALA A 221 22.71 16.13 -11.47
N PRO A 222 23.19 15.04 -10.84
CA PRO A 222 22.33 13.92 -10.47
C PRO A 222 21.21 14.32 -9.50
N GLU A 223 21.45 15.31 -8.63
CA GLU A 223 20.46 15.87 -7.69
C GLU A 223 19.21 16.38 -8.40
N SER A 224 19.38 17.07 -9.54
CA SER A 224 18.28 17.59 -10.36
C SER A 224 17.43 16.46 -10.95
N LEU A 225 18.06 15.33 -11.29
CA LEU A 225 17.35 14.14 -11.78
C LEU A 225 16.62 13.42 -10.64
N PHE A 226 17.24 13.30 -9.45
CA PHE A 226 16.59 12.72 -8.28
C PHE A 226 15.33 13.50 -7.89
N LEU A 227 15.39 14.83 -7.91
CA LEU A 227 14.23 15.68 -7.64
C LEU A 227 13.08 15.39 -8.63
N LEU A 228 13.42 15.24 -9.91
CA LEU A 228 12.44 14.93 -10.96
C LEU A 228 11.74 13.57 -10.75
N GLU A 229 12.50 12.55 -10.36
CA GLU A 229 11.96 11.23 -10.01
C GLU A 229 11.09 11.29 -8.75
N GLU A 230 11.55 11.97 -7.71
CA GLU A 230 10.78 12.12 -6.47
C GLU A 230 9.44 12.85 -6.72
N MET A 231 9.44 13.89 -7.55
CA MET A 231 8.20 14.57 -7.97
C MET A 231 7.25 13.64 -8.73
N ARG A 232 7.80 12.72 -9.54
CA ARG A 232 7.03 11.72 -10.27
C ARG A 232 6.42 10.69 -9.32
N GLU A 233 7.19 10.18 -8.35
CA GLU A 233 6.71 9.23 -7.34
C GLU A 233 5.55 9.78 -6.52
N ARG A 234 5.63 11.04 -6.08
CA ARG A 234 4.54 11.70 -5.35
C ARG A 234 3.22 11.77 -6.12
N LYS A 235 3.25 11.78 -7.47
CA LYS A 235 2.02 11.73 -8.28
C LYS A 235 1.33 10.38 -8.14
N TYR A 236 2.08 9.27 -8.11
CA TYR A 236 1.51 7.93 -7.93
C TYR A 236 0.79 7.79 -6.59
N ASP A 237 1.36 8.31 -5.51
CA ASP A 237 0.71 8.31 -4.20
C ASP A 237 -0.64 9.05 -4.23
N GLY A 238 -0.68 10.19 -4.92
CA GLY A 238 -1.92 10.94 -5.13
C GLY A 238 -3.01 10.10 -5.81
N PHE A 239 -2.67 9.44 -6.93
CA PHE A 239 -3.61 8.59 -7.65
C PHE A 239 -4.00 7.33 -6.88
N ALA A 240 -3.06 6.68 -6.20
CA ALA A 240 -3.32 5.54 -5.34
C ALA A 240 -4.33 5.90 -4.24
N ARG A 241 -4.19 7.07 -3.61
CA ARG A 241 -5.16 7.56 -2.60
C ARG A 241 -6.56 7.75 -3.18
N VAL A 242 -6.69 8.24 -4.41
CA VAL A 242 -7.99 8.39 -5.09
C VAL A 242 -8.64 7.01 -5.28
N ILE A 243 -7.89 6.05 -5.81
CA ILE A 243 -8.37 4.67 -6.02
C ILE A 243 -8.76 4.02 -4.69
N GLN A 244 -7.88 4.10 -3.69
CA GLN A 244 -8.14 3.56 -2.35
C GLN A 244 -9.37 4.18 -1.70
N LYS A 245 -9.57 5.50 -1.83
CA LYS A 245 -10.76 6.18 -1.29
C LYS A 245 -12.03 5.70 -1.99
N ALA A 246 -12.01 5.57 -3.30
CA ALA A 246 -13.14 5.06 -4.08
C ALA A 246 -13.48 3.61 -3.69
N TRP A 247 -12.48 2.75 -3.57
CA TRP A 247 -12.63 1.37 -3.15
C TRP A 247 -13.19 1.24 -1.74
N ARG A 248 -12.57 1.92 -0.75
CA ARG A 248 -13.04 1.92 0.65
C ARG A 248 -14.49 2.41 0.74
N LYS A 249 -14.86 3.45 -0.02
CA LYS A 249 -16.25 3.93 -0.11
C LYS A 249 -17.17 2.84 -0.66
N HIS A 250 -16.80 2.21 -1.78
CA HIS A 250 -17.59 1.15 -2.40
C HIS A 250 -17.83 -0.03 -1.43
N THR A 251 -16.77 -0.52 -0.79
CA THR A 251 -16.84 -1.62 0.19
C THR A 251 -17.71 -1.25 1.39
N ALA A 252 -17.53 -0.04 1.94
CA ALA A 252 -18.34 0.43 3.06
C ALA A 252 -19.82 0.53 2.68
N VAL A 253 -20.14 1.15 1.54
CA VAL A 253 -21.53 1.28 1.06
C VAL A 253 -22.17 -0.09 0.85
N ARG A 254 -21.48 -1.04 0.22
CA ARG A 254 -22.01 -2.42 0.04
C ARG A 254 -22.25 -3.12 1.36
N LYS A 255 -21.36 -2.97 2.34
CA LYS A 255 -21.54 -3.52 3.68
C LYS A 255 -22.80 -2.94 4.35
N TYR A 256 -22.99 -1.62 4.29
CA TYR A 256 -24.17 -0.96 4.86
C TYR A 256 -25.48 -1.37 4.18
N ILE A 257 -25.50 -1.50 2.86
CA ILE A 257 -26.68 -1.98 2.12
C ILE A 257 -27.02 -3.40 2.56
N ARG A 258 -26.03 -4.30 2.60
CA ARG A 258 -26.23 -5.69 3.05
C ARG A 258 -26.80 -5.76 4.46
N MET A 259 -26.23 -5.03 5.42
CA MET A 259 -26.74 -5.01 6.79
C MET A 259 -28.20 -4.51 6.86
N ARG A 260 -28.56 -3.52 6.03
CA ARG A 260 -29.95 -3.01 5.96
C ARG A 260 -30.91 -4.02 5.33
N GLU A 261 -30.48 -4.74 4.30
CA GLU A 261 -31.26 -5.81 3.66
C GLU A 261 -31.49 -6.97 4.63
N GLU A 262 -30.43 -7.43 5.32
CA GLU A 262 -30.49 -8.45 6.37
C GLU A 262 -31.49 -8.04 7.46
N ALA A 263 -31.35 -6.83 8.02
CA ALA A 263 -32.26 -6.33 9.05
C ALA A 263 -33.70 -6.15 8.57
N SER A 264 -33.91 -5.77 7.31
CA SER A 264 -35.25 -5.67 6.72
C SER A 264 -35.89 -7.04 6.55
N SER A 265 -35.11 -8.08 6.20
CA SER A 265 -35.62 -9.43 5.97
C SER A 265 -36.23 -10.06 7.23
N VAL A 266 -35.71 -9.72 8.41
CA VAL A 266 -36.16 -10.24 9.71
C VAL A 266 -37.65 -9.93 10.00
N VAL A 267 -38.14 -8.78 9.52
CA VAL A 267 -39.51 -8.29 9.80
C VAL A 267 -40.37 -8.13 8.53
N LEU A 268 -39.82 -8.51 7.37
CA LEU A 268 -40.49 -8.37 6.08
C LEU A 268 -41.81 -9.15 6.06
N ASN A 269 -42.86 -8.52 5.55
CA ASN A 269 -44.23 -9.04 5.47
C ASN A 269 -44.88 -9.37 6.83
N LYS A 270 -44.25 -9.04 7.96
CA LYS A 270 -44.74 -9.35 9.31
C LYS A 270 -45.03 -8.13 10.18
N LYS A 271 -44.38 -6.98 9.89
CA LYS A 271 -44.56 -5.73 10.64
C LYS A 271 -44.52 -4.51 9.73
N GLU A 272 -45.45 -3.58 9.91
CA GLU A 272 -45.44 -2.27 9.26
C GLU A 272 -44.15 -1.50 9.55
N ARG A 273 -43.73 -0.67 8.58
CA ARG A 273 -42.44 -0.01 8.63
C ARG A 273 -42.63 1.48 8.91
N ARG A 274 -41.89 2.01 9.88
CA ARG A 274 -41.84 3.47 10.06
C ARG A 274 -41.08 4.10 8.92
N ARG A 275 -41.62 5.20 8.40
CA ARG A 275 -41.02 6.00 7.31
C ARG A 275 -39.55 6.33 7.59
N ASN A 276 -39.26 6.73 8.83
CA ASN A 276 -37.92 7.13 9.27
C ASN A 276 -36.97 5.97 9.61
N SER A 277 -37.45 4.71 9.60
CA SER A 277 -36.62 3.54 9.96
C SER A 277 -36.00 2.80 8.76
N ILE A 278 -36.63 2.86 7.58
CA ILE A 278 -36.25 2.04 6.41
C ILE A 278 -34.86 2.42 5.85
N ASN A 279 -34.59 3.73 5.83
CA ASN A 279 -33.38 4.31 5.24
C ASN A 279 -32.39 4.85 6.27
N ARG A 280 -32.57 4.48 7.54
CA ARG A 280 -31.69 4.90 8.62
C ARG A 280 -30.33 4.20 8.53
N ASN A 281 -29.26 4.93 8.84
CA ASN A 281 -27.93 4.33 9.00
C ASN A 281 -27.84 3.61 10.34
N PHE A 282 -27.24 2.42 10.33
CA PHE A 282 -26.92 1.65 11.52
C PHE A 282 -25.58 2.12 12.09
N VAL A 283 -25.57 2.47 13.38
CA VAL A 283 -24.40 2.98 14.12
C VAL A 283 -23.89 1.95 15.12
N GLY A 284 -24.75 1.09 15.63
CA GLY A 284 -24.47 0.17 16.75
C GLY A 284 -24.55 0.89 18.08
N ASP A 285 -23.50 1.63 18.45
CA ASP A 285 -23.40 2.32 19.72
C ASP A 285 -23.92 3.76 19.64
N TYR A 286 -25.17 3.97 20.06
CA TYR A 286 -25.83 5.28 20.07
C TYR A 286 -25.61 6.09 21.35
N ILE A 287 -25.00 5.50 22.38
CA ILE A 287 -24.74 6.17 23.66
C ILE A 287 -23.26 6.54 23.83
N GLY A 288 -22.37 5.99 23.00
CA GLY A 288 -20.94 6.24 23.01
C GLY A 288 -20.28 5.64 24.25
N LEU A 289 -20.48 4.32 24.46
CA LEU A 289 -19.97 3.56 25.60
C LEU A 289 -18.44 3.67 25.77
N ASP A 290 -17.69 3.80 24.68
CA ASP A 290 -16.24 3.98 24.74
C ASP A 290 -15.83 5.26 25.48
N GLY A 291 -16.70 6.28 25.51
CA GLY A 291 -16.50 7.51 26.28
C GLY A 291 -17.14 7.52 27.66
N ARG A 292 -17.71 6.40 28.14
CA ARG A 292 -18.49 6.30 29.39
C ARG A 292 -17.99 5.16 30.29
N PRO A 293 -16.90 5.37 31.05
CA PRO A 293 -16.31 4.33 31.90
C PRO A 293 -17.31 3.77 32.94
N GLU A 294 -18.21 4.61 33.44
CA GLU A 294 -19.28 4.25 34.39
C GLU A 294 -20.29 3.23 33.85
N LEU A 295 -20.48 3.16 32.53
CA LEU A 295 -21.29 2.11 31.90
C LEU A 295 -20.42 0.94 31.44
N ARG A 296 -19.20 1.24 30.97
CA ARG A 296 -18.25 0.23 30.48
C ARG A 296 -17.87 -0.78 31.55
N GLN A 297 -17.86 -0.40 32.83
CA GLN A 297 -17.55 -1.29 33.96
C GLN A 297 -18.46 -2.53 34.05
N PHE A 298 -19.69 -2.47 33.53
CA PHE A 298 -20.64 -3.60 33.58
C PHE A 298 -20.45 -4.59 32.42
N VAL A 299 -19.67 -4.22 31.41
CA VAL A 299 -19.39 -5.02 30.22
C VAL A 299 -17.95 -5.53 30.27
N GLY A 300 -17.67 -6.74 29.78
CA GLY A 300 -16.31 -7.29 29.84
C GLY A 300 -15.28 -6.38 29.16
N ARG A 301 -14.09 -6.21 29.76
CA ARG A 301 -13.02 -5.28 29.28
C ARG A 301 -12.65 -5.48 27.80
N ARG A 302 -12.73 -6.70 27.28
CA ARG A 302 -12.43 -7.05 25.89
C ARG A 302 -13.67 -7.41 25.07
N GLU A 303 -14.86 -7.29 25.63
CA GLU A 303 -16.08 -7.54 24.88
C GLU A 303 -16.35 -6.38 23.93
N ARG A 304 -16.58 -6.72 22.67
CA ARG A 304 -17.03 -5.79 21.63
C ARG A 304 -18.51 -5.46 21.88
N ILE A 305 -18.84 -4.18 21.71
CA ILE A 305 -20.21 -3.68 21.76
C ILE A 305 -20.74 -3.72 20.34
N ASP A 306 -21.83 -4.46 20.11
CA ASP A 306 -22.49 -4.52 18.80
C ASP A 306 -23.62 -3.49 18.70
N PHE A 307 -24.32 -3.24 19.81
CA PHE A 307 -25.40 -2.27 19.88
C PHE A 307 -25.53 -1.67 21.28
N ALA A 308 -25.83 -0.38 21.37
CA ALA A 308 -26.20 0.26 22.63
C ALA A 308 -27.16 1.44 22.43
N GLU A 309 -28.25 1.47 23.20
CA GLU A 309 -29.29 2.51 23.17
C GLU A 309 -29.88 2.72 24.57
N THR A 310 -30.25 3.95 24.92
CA THR A 310 -31.16 4.19 26.05
C THR A 310 -32.62 3.94 25.62
N VAL A 311 -33.18 2.82 26.04
CA VAL A 311 -34.55 2.39 25.75
C VAL A 311 -35.52 2.74 26.89
N VAL A 312 -36.81 2.74 26.58
CA VAL A 312 -37.88 2.81 27.60
C VAL A 312 -38.28 1.39 27.99
N LYS A 313 -38.20 1.07 29.28
CA LYS A 313 -38.66 -0.20 29.85
C LYS A 313 -39.98 0.01 30.58
N TYR A 314 -40.92 -0.91 30.39
CA TYR A 314 -42.17 -0.94 31.15
C TYR A 314 -42.08 -1.91 32.33
N ASP A 315 -42.53 -1.48 33.50
CA ASP A 315 -42.65 -2.33 34.67
C ASP A 315 -44.00 -3.06 34.72
N ARG A 316 -44.23 -3.82 35.81
CA ARG A 316 -45.49 -4.54 36.02
C ARG A 316 -46.72 -3.62 36.10
N ARG A 317 -46.57 -2.34 36.44
CA ARG A 317 -47.67 -1.37 36.53
C ARG A 317 -47.74 -0.51 35.27
N PHE A 318 -47.04 -0.91 34.20
CA PHE A 318 -46.89 -0.15 32.96
C PHE A 318 -46.25 1.23 33.14
N LYS A 319 -45.51 1.44 34.24
CA LYS A 319 -44.72 2.65 34.44
C LYS A 319 -43.43 2.54 33.62
N THR A 320 -43.05 3.66 33.02
CA THR A 320 -41.88 3.76 32.16
C THR A 320 -40.63 4.07 32.96
N LEU A 321 -39.53 3.44 32.58
CA LEU A 321 -38.20 3.63 33.18
C LEU A 321 -37.16 3.61 32.07
N LYS A 322 -36.24 4.58 32.06
CA LYS A 322 -35.11 4.54 31.11
C LYS A 322 -34.12 3.43 31.50
N ARG A 323 -33.66 2.66 30.52
CA ARG A 323 -32.61 1.65 30.67
C ARG A 323 -31.63 1.76 29.52
N ASP A 324 -30.35 1.66 29.80
CA ASP A 324 -29.33 1.54 28.76
C ASP A 324 -29.26 0.04 28.40
N LEU A 325 -29.72 -0.27 27.19
CA LEU A 325 -29.70 -1.59 26.58
C LEU A 325 -28.38 -1.75 25.84
N VAL A 326 -27.59 -2.76 26.20
CA VAL A 326 -26.29 -3.03 25.56
C VAL A 326 -26.25 -4.47 25.10
N LEU A 327 -25.95 -4.69 23.82
CA LEU A 327 -25.78 -5.99 23.21
C LEU A 327 -24.30 -6.24 22.91
N THR A 328 -23.80 -7.37 23.40
CA THR A 328 -22.49 -7.93 23.02
C THR A 328 -22.70 -9.28 22.33
N PRO A 329 -21.65 -9.90 21.76
CA PRO A 329 -21.77 -11.23 21.16
C PRO A 329 -22.24 -12.33 22.12
N LYS A 330 -22.15 -12.13 23.45
CA LYS A 330 -22.49 -13.15 24.47
C LYS A 330 -23.68 -12.78 25.34
N PHE A 331 -23.88 -11.49 25.61
CA PHE A 331 -24.83 -11.04 26.62
C PHE A 331 -25.66 -9.85 26.14
N LEU A 332 -26.87 -9.77 26.70
CA LEU A 332 -27.72 -8.59 26.68
C LEU A 332 -27.77 -7.97 28.09
N TYR A 333 -27.41 -6.70 28.20
CA TYR A 333 -27.37 -5.96 29.45
C TYR A 333 -28.48 -4.91 29.48
N LEU A 334 -29.13 -4.78 30.64
CA LEU A 334 -30.02 -3.67 30.97
C LEU A 334 -29.44 -2.93 32.17
N ILE A 335 -28.94 -1.72 31.94
CA ILE A 335 -28.35 -0.87 32.98
C ILE A 335 -29.36 0.21 33.34
N GLY A 336 -29.64 0.37 34.63
CA GLY A 336 -30.52 1.39 35.16
C GLY A 336 -29.75 2.47 35.91
N ARG A 337 -30.47 3.49 36.33
CA ARG A 337 -29.96 4.57 37.19
C ARG A 337 -30.74 4.57 38.49
N GLU A 338 -30.06 4.60 39.63
CA GLU A 338 -30.69 4.64 40.95
C GLU A 338 -30.06 5.71 41.83
N LYS A 339 -30.89 6.36 42.66
CA LYS A 339 -30.40 7.27 43.69
C LYS A 339 -29.90 6.45 44.88
N VAL A 340 -28.66 6.71 45.28
CA VAL A 340 -28.07 6.12 46.49
C VAL A 340 -28.89 6.59 47.70
N LYS A 341 -29.43 5.64 48.48
CA LYS A 341 -30.35 5.92 49.59
C LYS A 341 -29.66 6.12 50.94
N GLN A 342 -28.45 5.61 51.11
CA GLN A 342 -27.71 5.56 52.37
C GLN A 342 -26.20 5.76 52.13
N GLY A 343 -25.47 6.28 53.12
CA GLY A 343 -24.02 6.53 53.04
C GLY A 343 -23.64 7.97 52.62
N PRO A 344 -22.33 8.27 52.51
CA PRO A 344 -21.82 9.60 52.18
C PRO A 344 -22.19 10.07 50.76
N GLU A 345 -22.51 9.13 49.85
CA GLU A 345 -22.96 9.42 48.48
C GLU A 345 -24.49 9.55 48.36
N LYS A 346 -25.23 9.66 49.48
CA LYS A 346 -26.69 9.74 49.48
C LYS A 346 -27.18 10.86 48.56
N GLY A 347 -28.13 10.51 47.69
CA GLY A 347 -28.71 11.43 46.70
C GLY A 347 -28.03 11.41 45.32
N GLN A 348 -26.80 10.88 45.21
CA GLN A 348 -26.13 10.72 43.91
C GLN A 348 -26.82 9.63 43.07
N ILE A 349 -26.88 9.85 41.76
CA ILE A 349 -27.39 8.88 40.80
C ILE A 349 -26.24 7.99 40.36
N LYS A 350 -26.40 6.68 40.56
CA LYS A 350 -25.41 5.67 40.16
C LYS A 350 -26.00 4.72 39.14
N GLU A 351 -25.20 4.32 38.17
CA GLU A 351 -25.50 3.27 37.22
C GLU A 351 -25.52 1.91 37.94
N VAL A 352 -26.55 1.11 37.67
CA VAL A 352 -26.72 -0.20 38.30
C VAL A 352 -27.13 -1.21 37.25
N LEU A 353 -26.37 -2.30 37.13
CA LEU A 353 -26.74 -3.43 36.28
C LEU A 353 -28.04 -4.07 36.81
N LYS A 354 -29.12 -3.96 36.03
CA LYS A 354 -30.44 -4.51 36.41
C LYS A 354 -30.68 -5.91 35.86
N ARG A 355 -30.09 -6.23 34.72
CA ARG A 355 -30.21 -7.53 34.10
C ARG A 355 -29.02 -7.79 33.20
N LYS A 356 -28.51 -9.01 33.26
CA LYS A 356 -27.53 -9.58 32.32
C LYS A 356 -28.12 -10.91 31.86
N ILE A 357 -28.35 -11.05 30.57
CA ILE A 357 -28.99 -12.22 29.95
C ILE A 357 -27.97 -12.82 29.00
N GLU A 358 -27.66 -14.10 29.13
CA GLU A 358 -26.87 -14.78 28.12
C GLU A 358 -27.73 -14.99 26.87
N LEU A 359 -27.17 -14.79 25.68
CA LEU A 359 -28.00 -14.82 24.46
C LEU A 359 -28.70 -16.17 24.28
N LYS A 360 -28.07 -17.28 24.70
CA LYS A 360 -28.66 -18.63 24.65
C LYS A 360 -29.91 -18.79 25.52
N ASP A 361 -30.08 -17.94 26.53
CA ASP A 361 -31.22 -18.01 27.48
C ASP A 361 -32.46 -17.27 26.93
N ILE A 362 -32.32 -16.54 25.82
CA ILE A 362 -33.44 -15.84 25.18
C ILE A 362 -34.32 -16.88 24.46
N GLN A 363 -35.58 -16.99 24.88
CA GLN A 363 -36.52 -17.98 24.37
C GLN A 363 -37.17 -17.53 23.05
N SER A 364 -37.58 -16.26 22.98
CA SER A 364 -38.17 -15.64 21.78
C SER A 364 -38.24 -14.13 21.93
N VAL A 365 -38.53 -13.43 20.83
CA VAL A 365 -38.87 -12.00 20.85
C VAL A 365 -40.24 -11.80 20.22
N SER A 366 -41.12 -11.09 20.91
CA SER A 366 -42.45 -10.73 20.40
C SER A 366 -42.53 -9.28 19.99
N LEU A 367 -43.17 -9.02 18.85
CA LEU A 367 -43.45 -7.69 18.31
C LEU A 367 -44.91 -7.60 17.86
N SER A 368 -45.47 -6.39 17.81
CA SER A 368 -46.76 -6.18 17.13
C SER A 368 -46.58 -6.17 15.60
N SER A 369 -47.69 -6.29 14.85
CA SER A 369 -47.71 -6.13 13.39
C SER A 369 -47.73 -4.66 12.92
N LEU A 370 -47.98 -3.71 13.82
CA LEU A 370 -48.06 -2.26 13.52
C LEU A 370 -46.68 -1.59 13.52
N GLN A 371 -46.60 -0.29 13.21
CA GLN A 371 -45.31 0.42 13.10
C GLN A 371 -44.62 0.78 14.44
N ASP A 372 -45.24 0.44 15.57
CA ASP A 372 -44.82 0.77 16.95
C ASP A 372 -43.44 0.26 17.35
N ASP A 373 -42.83 0.90 18.35
CA ASP A 373 -41.47 0.60 18.81
C ASP A 373 -41.33 -0.45 19.91
N PHE A 374 -42.42 -1.16 20.23
CA PHE A 374 -42.40 -2.16 21.27
C PHE A 374 -41.76 -3.46 20.79
N LEU A 375 -41.02 -4.07 21.71
CA LEU A 375 -40.56 -5.44 21.63
C LEU A 375 -40.57 -6.07 23.04
N ILE A 376 -40.83 -7.37 23.09
CA ILE A 376 -40.80 -8.14 24.34
C ILE A 376 -39.74 -9.21 24.19
N ILE A 377 -38.75 -9.20 25.07
CA ILE A 377 -37.72 -10.25 25.13
C ILE A 377 -38.19 -11.28 26.16
N HIS A 378 -38.43 -12.50 25.69
CA HIS A 378 -38.87 -13.62 26.53
C HIS A 378 -37.68 -14.42 27.04
N GLU A 379 -37.70 -14.72 28.33
CA GLU A 379 -36.68 -15.50 29.03
C GLU A 379 -37.34 -16.32 30.14
N ALA A 380 -36.65 -17.31 30.71
CA ALA A 380 -37.22 -18.23 31.69
C ALA A 380 -37.79 -17.49 32.93
N GLN A 381 -37.04 -16.58 33.54
CA GLN A 381 -37.43 -15.94 34.80
C GLN A 381 -38.58 -14.93 34.63
N TYR A 382 -38.39 -13.92 33.78
CA TYR A 382 -39.38 -12.89 33.49
C TYR A 382 -39.01 -12.13 32.22
N ASP A 383 -40.01 -11.51 31.61
CA ASP A 383 -39.87 -10.88 30.31
C ASP A 383 -39.46 -9.41 30.42
N SER A 384 -38.81 -8.89 29.38
CA SER A 384 -38.43 -7.48 29.29
C SER A 384 -39.22 -6.78 28.18
N VAL A 385 -40.18 -5.96 28.58
CA VAL A 385 -40.96 -5.09 27.69
C VAL A 385 -40.19 -3.80 27.46
N LEU A 386 -39.79 -3.55 26.22
CA LEU A 386 -38.95 -2.42 25.83
C LEU A 386 -39.57 -1.68 24.66
N GLU A 387 -39.36 -0.38 24.62
CA GLU A 387 -39.62 0.48 23.48
C GLU A 387 -38.29 1.06 22.98
N SER A 388 -37.96 0.77 21.72
CA SER A 388 -36.67 1.08 21.10
C SER A 388 -36.88 1.74 19.74
N VAL A 389 -36.32 2.94 19.58
CA VAL A 389 -36.39 3.67 18.31
C VAL A 389 -35.51 2.99 17.25
N PHE A 390 -34.52 2.21 17.68
CA PHE A 390 -33.62 1.46 16.79
C PHE A 390 -33.92 -0.05 16.76
N LYS A 391 -35.15 -0.46 17.11
CA LYS A 391 -35.55 -1.88 17.22
C LYS A 391 -35.14 -2.76 16.05
N THR A 392 -35.17 -2.25 14.81
CA THR A 392 -34.85 -3.05 13.62
C THR A 392 -33.36 -3.40 13.58
N GLU A 393 -32.50 -2.43 13.91
CA GLU A 393 -31.05 -2.66 14.00
C GLU A 393 -30.74 -3.58 15.17
N PHE A 394 -31.28 -3.27 16.36
CA PHE A 394 -31.13 -4.10 17.55
C PHE A 394 -31.56 -5.55 17.29
N LEU A 395 -32.74 -5.76 16.72
CA LEU A 395 -33.30 -7.08 16.43
C LEU A 395 -32.44 -7.83 15.41
N SER A 396 -31.94 -7.16 14.38
CA SER A 396 -31.08 -7.79 13.37
C SER A 396 -29.75 -8.29 13.96
N LEU A 397 -29.15 -7.49 14.86
CA LEU A 397 -27.92 -7.86 15.55
C LEU A 397 -28.18 -8.95 16.57
N LEU A 398 -29.27 -8.86 17.34
CA LEU A 398 -29.67 -9.87 18.31
C LEU A 398 -29.93 -11.22 17.61
N TYR A 399 -30.70 -11.22 16.53
CA TYR A 399 -31.00 -12.41 15.73
C TYR A 399 -29.70 -13.08 15.23
N LYS A 400 -28.78 -12.27 14.68
CA LYS A 400 -27.49 -12.75 14.20
C LYS A 400 -26.62 -13.34 15.31
N ARG A 401 -26.48 -12.64 16.45
CA ARG A 401 -25.65 -13.12 17.57
C ARG A 401 -26.24 -14.34 18.25
N PHE A 402 -27.57 -14.43 18.33
CA PHE A 402 -28.25 -15.61 18.80
C PHE A 402 -27.97 -16.82 17.91
N GLU A 403 -28.07 -16.66 16.58
CA GLU A 403 -27.81 -17.72 15.60
C GLU A 403 -26.33 -18.16 15.64
N GLU A 404 -25.38 -17.22 15.71
CA GLU A 404 -23.96 -17.53 15.87
C GLU A 404 -23.67 -18.31 17.16
N SER A 405 -24.31 -17.94 18.28
CA SER A 405 -24.06 -18.56 19.59
C SER A 405 -24.78 -19.89 19.81
N THR A 406 -25.94 -20.10 19.18
CA THR A 406 -26.82 -21.27 19.45
C THR A 406 -26.95 -22.22 18.27
N GLN A 407 -26.49 -21.81 17.08
CA GLN A 407 -26.73 -22.49 15.80
C GLN A 407 -28.23 -22.68 15.48
N LYS A 408 -29.09 -21.88 16.11
CA LYS A 408 -30.55 -21.89 15.92
C LYS A 408 -31.06 -20.49 15.62
N LYS A 409 -32.11 -20.39 14.82
CA LYS A 409 -32.78 -19.11 14.54
C LYS A 409 -33.57 -18.65 15.76
N LEU A 410 -33.42 -17.38 16.13
CA LEU A 410 -34.19 -16.76 17.22
C LEU A 410 -35.69 -16.75 16.86
N PRO A 411 -36.58 -17.36 17.67
CA PRO A 411 -38.00 -17.34 17.36
C PRO A 411 -38.58 -15.92 17.49
N LEU A 412 -39.19 -15.43 16.41
CA LEU A 412 -39.87 -14.13 16.37
C LEU A 412 -41.38 -14.31 16.24
N ARG A 413 -42.13 -13.77 17.20
CA ARG A 413 -43.59 -13.86 17.26
C ARG A 413 -44.20 -12.51 16.94
N PHE A 414 -45.20 -12.49 16.06
CA PHE A 414 -45.91 -11.28 15.65
C PHE A 414 -47.39 -11.42 16.00
N SER A 415 -47.88 -10.54 16.88
CA SER A 415 -49.29 -10.51 17.28
C SER A 415 -49.64 -9.12 17.80
N ASN A 416 -50.88 -8.67 17.57
CA ASN A 416 -51.38 -7.42 18.15
C ASN A 416 -51.88 -7.60 19.59
N GLN A 417 -51.85 -8.82 20.12
CA GLN A 417 -52.05 -9.10 21.54
C GLN A 417 -50.83 -9.85 22.04
N LEU A 418 -49.99 -9.16 22.81
CA LEU A 418 -48.75 -9.70 23.34
C LEU A 418 -48.88 -9.94 24.84
N GLU A 419 -48.57 -11.14 25.29
CA GLU A 419 -48.52 -11.49 26.72
C GLU A 419 -47.08 -11.53 27.22
N PHE A 420 -46.83 -11.09 28.45
CA PHE A 420 -45.52 -11.13 29.07
C PHE A 420 -45.56 -11.52 30.55
N LYS A 421 -44.54 -12.27 30.97
CA LYS A 421 -44.33 -12.71 32.35
C LYS A 421 -43.75 -11.59 33.20
N VAL A 422 -44.39 -11.31 34.33
CA VAL A 422 -43.91 -10.32 35.29
C VAL A 422 -42.94 -10.94 36.30
N LYS A 423 -41.92 -10.18 36.71
CA LYS A 423 -41.00 -10.58 37.79
C LYS A 423 -41.78 -10.88 39.09
N LYS A 424 -41.58 -12.09 39.64
CA LYS A 424 -42.11 -12.50 40.96
C LYS A 424 -41.51 -11.62 42.06
N GLU A 425 -42.34 -10.96 42.86
CA GLU A 425 -41.91 -10.29 44.11
C GLU A 425 -41.96 -11.30 45.26
N GLY A 426 -40.91 -11.35 46.09
CA GLY A 426 -40.77 -12.34 47.16
C GLY A 426 -41.40 -11.91 48.48
N TRP A 427 -42.40 -12.66 48.95
CA TRP A 427 -42.43 -13.44 50.21
C TRP A 427 -43.79 -14.18 50.38
N THR A 428 -44.35 -14.74 49.31
CA THR A 428 -45.57 -15.57 49.40
C THR A 428 -45.33 -16.90 48.67
N PRO A 429 -45.38 -18.06 49.36
CA PRO A 429 -45.15 -19.37 48.76
C PRO A 429 -46.19 -19.75 47.69
N TRP A 430 -47.35 -19.08 47.67
CA TRP A 430 -48.48 -19.34 46.77
C TRP A 430 -48.67 -18.29 45.66
N GLY A 431 -47.75 -17.32 45.54
CA GLY A 431 -47.83 -16.26 44.54
C GLY A 431 -47.33 -16.73 43.17
N ALA A 432 -48.23 -16.96 42.21
CA ALA A 432 -47.87 -17.16 40.81
C ALA A 432 -47.21 -15.89 40.23
N ALA A 433 -46.22 -16.06 39.35
CA ALA A 433 -45.73 -14.95 38.53
C ALA A 433 -46.85 -14.55 37.58
N GLY A 434 -47.58 -13.47 37.89
CA GLY A 434 -48.69 -13.01 37.07
C GLY A 434 -48.24 -12.64 35.66
N SER A 435 -49.08 -12.92 34.66
CA SER A 435 -48.89 -12.41 33.30
C SER A 435 -49.68 -11.12 33.09
N ARG A 436 -49.23 -10.31 32.14
CA ARG A 436 -49.88 -9.08 31.69
C ARG A 436 -49.89 -9.02 30.18
N GLN A 437 -50.77 -8.19 29.63
CA GLN A 437 -50.97 -8.12 28.19
C GLN A 437 -50.72 -6.70 27.66
N ILE A 438 -50.31 -6.61 26.41
CA ILE A 438 -50.23 -5.38 25.63
C ILE A 438 -51.06 -5.59 24.37
N GLN A 439 -52.07 -4.76 24.19
CA GLN A 439 -52.98 -4.83 23.05
C GLN A 439 -52.70 -3.64 22.13
N PHE A 440 -52.42 -3.94 20.87
CA PHE A 440 -52.12 -2.97 19.82
C PHE A 440 -53.36 -2.78 18.95
N GLN A 441 -53.73 -1.53 18.73
CA GLN A 441 -54.86 -1.17 17.89
C GLN A 441 -54.49 0.00 16.96
N PRO A 442 -55.14 0.12 15.79
CA PRO A 442 -55.00 1.29 14.94
C PRO A 442 -55.40 2.56 15.70
N GLY A 443 -54.62 3.62 15.56
CA GLY A 443 -54.85 4.94 16.14
C GLY A 443 -54.45 6.06 15.17
N GLY A 444 -54.21 7.26 15.70
CA GLY A 444 -53.75 8.42 14.92
C GLY A 444 -52.31 8.83 15.25
N GLY A 445 -51.55 9.25 14.24
CA GLY A 445 -50.21 9.82 14.39
C GLY A 445 -49.06 8.80 14.43
N ASP A 446 -47.83 9.31 14.38
CA ASP A 446 -46.58 8.52 14.36
C ASP A 446 -46.06 8.16 15.77
N VAL A 447 -46.71 8.63 16.83
CA VAL A 447 -46.36 8.39 18.23
C VAL A 447 -47.44 7.54 18.88
N ALA A 448 -47.05 6.50 19.60
CA ALA A 448 -47.99 5.61 20.27
C ALA A 448 -48.70 6.31 21.44
N SER A 449 -50.04 6.26 21.48
CA SER A 449 -50.84 6.67 22.63
C SER A 449 -51.11 5.48 23.54
N LEU A 450 -50.89 5.64 24.84
CA LEU A 450 -50.93 4.55 25.83
C LEU A 450 -52.10 4.73 26.80
N LYS A 451 -52.95 3.71 26.94
CA LYS A 451 -54.05 3.67 27.91
C LYS A 451 -53.99 2.38 28.71
N ILE A 452 -53.94 2.49 30.04
CA ILE A 452 -53.98 1.32 30.93
C ILE A 452 -55.43 0.88 31.09
N SER A 453 -55.70 -0.40 30.86
CA SER A 453 -57.01 -1.03 31.06
C SER A 453 -56.83 -2.30 31.90
N GLY A 454 -56.99 -2.19 33.21
CA GLY A 454 -56.83 -3.30 34.16
C GLY A 454 -55.44 -3.96 34.10
N LYS A 455 -55.39 -5.22 33.64
CA LYS A 455 -54.14 -5.99 33.48
C LYS A 455 -53.48 -5.81 32.10
N ALA A 456 -54.05 -4.98 31.23
CA ALA A 456 -53.57 -4.74 29.88
C ALA A 456 -53.12 -3.29 29.65
N LEU A 457 -52.13 -3.10 28.79
CA LEU A 457 -51.75 -1.80 28.21
C LEU A 457 -52.28 -1.74 26.78
N VAL A 458 -53.19 -0.81 26.51
CA VAL A 458 -53.68 -0.55 25.16
C VAL A 458 -52.78 0.49 24.50
N VAL A 459 -52.17 0.11 23.38
CA VAL A 459 -51.27 0.91 22.57
C VAL A 459 -51.97 1.23 21.26
N SER A 460 -52.28 2.51 21.01
CA SER A 460 -52.85 2.93 19.73
C SER A 460 -51.79 3.68 18.91
N ILE A 461 -51.62 3.32 17.65
CA ILE A 461 -50.64 3.95 16.75
C ILE A 461 -51.17 4.05 15.33
N GLY A 462 -50.83 5.12 14.61
CA GLY A 462 -51.19 5.30 13.21
C GLY A 462 -50.60 4.24 12.28
N ALA A 463 -51.13 4.16 11.06
CA ALA A 463 -50.66 3.24 10.04
C ALA A 463 -49.24 3.60 9.56
N GLY A 464 -48.37 2.59 9.49
CA GLY A 464 -47.05 2.72 8.90
C GLY A 464 -47.02 2.50 7.40
N LEU A 465 -45.81 2.41 6.86
CA LEU A 465 -45.61 1.89 5.51
C LEU A 465 -45.94 0.38 5.48
N PRO A 466 -46.41 -0.15 4.33
CA PRO A 466 -46.73 -1.57 4.18
C PRO A 466 -45.61 -2.50 4.64
N ALA A 467 -45.96 -3.66 5.20
CA ALA A 467 -44.99 -4.63 5.74
C ALA A 467 -44.00 -5.18 4.68
N ASN A 468 -44.33 -5.08 3.39
CA ASN A 468 -43.45 -5.44 2.27
C ASN A 468 -42.49 -4.32 1.83
N SER A 469 -42.52 -3.16 2.50
CA SER A 469 -41.66 -2.00 2.16
C SER A 469 -40.18 -2.32 2.38
N ARG A 470 -39.37 -2.10 1.34
CA ARG A 470 -37.93 -2.40 1.35
C ARG A 470 -37.05 -1.14 1.43
N PRO A 471 -35.83 -1.24 2.01
CA PRO A 471 -34.76 -0.26 1.88
C PRO A 471 -34.60 0.22 0.43
N THR A 472 -34.60 1.54 0.19
CA THR A 472 -34.32 2.06 -1.14
C THR A 472 -32.82 1.95 -1.43
N ARG A 473 -32.48 1.47 -2.64
CA ARG A 473 -31.11 1.37 -3.15
C ARG A 473 -30.48 2.74 -3.47
N LYS A 474 -31.29 3.82 -3.49
CA LYS A 474 -30.84 5.20 -3.75
C LYS A 474 -29.98 5.68 -2.59
N ASP A 475 -28.69 5.80 -2.86
CA ASP A 475 -27.73 6.54 -2.04
C ASP A 475 -28.06 8.04 -2.20
N ASN A 476 -28.77 8.63 -1.24
CA ASN A 476 -29.06 10.08 -1.26
C ASN A 476 -27.81 10.96 -1.06
N ARG A 477 -26.60 10.37 -1.04
CA ARG A 477 -25.34 11.08 -1.23
C ARG A 477 -25.17 11.47 -2.70
N LYS A 478 -26.07 12.28 -3.26
CA LYS A 478 -25.71 13.03 -4.47
C LYS A 478 -24.50 13.90 -4.10
N SER A 479 -23.37 13.54 -4.69
CA SER A 479 -22.16 14.36 -4.73
C SER A 479 -22.53 15.70 -5.36
N GLN A 480 -22.56 16.77 -4.57
CA GLN A 480 -22.65 18.14 -5.08
C GLN A 480 -21.32 18.63 -5.70
N TYR A 481 -20.33 17.75 -5.88
CA TYR A 481 -19.13 18.04 -6.65
C TYR A 481 -19.26 17.35 -8.01
N LEU A 482 -19.95 18.00 -8.94
CA LEU A 482 -19.93 17.84 -10.40
C LEU A 482 -21.26 18.35 -10.99
N ASP A 483 -21.58 19.62 -10.79
CA ASP A 483 -22.42 20.34 -11.75
C ASP A 483 -22.01 21.82 -11.79
N GLY A 484 -20.83 22.03 -12.33
CA GLY A 484 -20.31 23.33 -12.74
C GLY A 484 -20.12 23.32 -14.25
N ARG A 485 -21.19 23.07 -15.01
CA ARG A 485 -21.23 23.36 -16.45
C ARG A 485 -22.54 24.07 -16.75
N GLY A 486 -22.41 25.36 -17.04
CA GLY A 486 -23.51 26.20 -17.45
C GLY A 486 -24.25 25.61 -18.65
N LYS A 487 -25.57 25.66 -18.58
CA LYS A 487 -26.43 25.76 -19.75
C LYS A 487 -27.17 27.09 -19.65
N ALA A 488 -26.74 28.03 -20.47
CA ALA A 488 -27.53 29.19 -20.82
C ALA A 488 -28.63 28.73 -21.78
N THR A 489 -29.91 28.93 -21.43
CA THR A 489 -31.01 29.01 -22.38
C THR A 489 -32.11 29.93 -21.83
N GLY A 490 -32.22 31.11 -22.43
CA GLY A 490 -33.46 31.67 -22.98
C GLY A 490 -34.68 31.92 -22.08
N ARG A 491 -34.87 33.21 -21.76
CA ARG A 491 -36.12 34.01 -21.74
C ARG A 491 -37.49 33.32 -21.57
N GLY A 492 -38.23 33.80 -20.57
CA GLY A 492 -39.70 33.83 -20.52
C GLY A 492 -40.17 34.72 -19.36
N ALA A 493 -40.75 35.87 -19.66
CA ALA A 493 -41.28 36.84 -18.70
C ALA A 493 -42.77 36.59 -18.43
N ALA A 494 -43.22 36.70 -17.17
CA ALA A 494 -44.58 37.11 -16.78
C ALA A 494 -44.70 37.38 -15.25
N THR A 495 -44.79 38.68 -14.92
CA THR A 495 -45.59 39.41 -13.92
C THR A 495 -46.30 38.75 -12.71
N ALA A 496 -46.12 39.42 -11.55
CA ALA A 496 -47.06 39.81 -10.45
C ALA A 496 -47.80 38.68 -9.68
N ASN A 497 -48.16 38.75 -8.38
CA ASN A 497 -48.33 39.83 -7.40
C ASN A 497 -48.50 39.20 -5.98
N GLY A 498 -48.40 40.00 -4.91
CA GLY A 498 -49.13 39.78 -3.64
C GLY A 498 -48.33 39.26 -2.43
N GLY A 499 -48.16 40.13 -1.41
CA GLY A 499 -47.41 39.84 -0.17
C GLY A 499 -48.24 39.35 1.02
N SER A 500 -47.54 39.03 2.12
CA SER A 500 -48.01 39.23 3.50
C SER A 500 -46.87 39.07 4.51
N ARG A 501 -47.07 39.69 5.66
CA ARG A 501 -46.17 40.04 6.78
C ARG A 501 -45.79 38.85 7.69
N ASN A 502 -44.53 38.88 8.18
CA ASN A 502 -43.95 38.62 9.54
C ASN A 502 -44.69 37.73 10.60
N PRO A 503 -44.00 37.15 11.63
CA PRO A 503 -42.73 37.61 12.21
C PRO A 503 -41.67 36.56 12.63
N ARG A 504 -40.48 37.13 12.86
CA ARG A 504 -39.28 36.68 13.59
C ARG A 504 -39.47 35.61 14.67
N LEU A 505 -38.66 34.55 14.60
CA LEU A 505 -38.20 33.78 15.74
C LEU A 505 -36.67 33.75 15.80
N ARG A 506 -36.17 34.04 17.00
CA ARG A 506 -34.77 34.24 17.39
C ARG A 506 -33.91 33.01 17.11
N HIS A 507 -32.84 33.20 16.34
CA HIS A 507 -31.79 32.20 16.17
C HIS A 507 -30.85 32.26 17.37
N THR A 508 -30.91 31.27 18.26
CA THR A 508 -29.86 31.03 19.25
C THR A 508 -28.61 30.53 18.54
N GLN A 509 -27.50 31.21 18.80
CA GLN A 509 -26.16 30.94 18.32
C GLN A 509 -25.74 29.51 18.68
N ARG A 510 -25.30 28.74 17.68
CA ARG A 510 -24.46 27.57 17.91
C ARG A 510 -23.07 27.93 17.37
N MET A 511 -22.18 28.21 18.30
CA MET A 511 -20.75 28.44 18.08
C MET A 511 -20.15 27.29 17.29
N SER A 512 -19.71 27.57 16.06
CA SER A 512 -18.88 26.69 15.25
C SER A 512 -17.46 27.26 15.21
N PHE A 513 -16.65 26.88 16.20
CA PHE A 513 -15.20 26.81 16.05
C PHE A 513 -14.95 25.43 15.40
N THR A 514 -14.42 25.26 14.20
CA THR A 514 -13.22 25.85 13.62
C THR A 514 -13.32 25.87 12.08
N SER A 515 -13.45 27.06 11.51
CA SER A 515 -13.04 27.34 10.14
C SER A 515 -11.57 27.74 10.20
N ARG A 516 -10.68 26.90 9.66
CA ARG A 516 -9.40 27.37 9.15
C ARG A 516 -9.38 27.09 7.66
N GLN A 517 -9.68 28.14 6.91
CA GLN A 517 -9.21 28.34 5.55
C GLN A 517 -7.70 28.09 5.51
N SER A 518 -7.26 27.20 4.63
CA SER A 518 -5.89 27.20 4.13
C SER A 518 -5.98 27.54 2.65
N SER A 519 -5.71 28.81 2.35
CA SER A 519 -5.25 29.27 1.04
C SER A 519 -4.11 28.35 0.56
N VAL A 520 -4.21 27.88 -0.67
CA VAL A 520 -3.10 27.21 -1.34
C VAL A 520 -2.16 28.31 -1.82
N GLU A 521 -1.33 28.83 -0.93
CA GLU A 521 -0.09 29.49 -1.35
C GLU A 521 0.88 28.39 -1.82
N GLN A 522 1.33 28.51 -3.06
CA GLN A 522 2.38 27.67 -3.62
C GLN A 522 3.69 27.94 -2.85
N PRO A 523 4.45 26.92 -2.43
CA PRO A 523 5.74 27.16 -1.81
C PRO A 523 6.73 27.66 -2.86
N SER A 524 7.17 28.91 -2.72
CA SER A 524 8.39 29.42 -3.36
C SER A 524 9.62 28.99 -2.55
N LEU A 525 10.74 28.74 -3.23
CA LEU A 525 12.03 28.39 -2.62
C LEU A 525 12.48 29.46 -1.58
N PRO A 526 13.10 29.06 -0.45
CA PRO A 526 13.77 30.00 0.45
C PRO A 526 14.95 30.68 -0.26
N ARG A 527 14.89 32.00 -0.42
CA ARG A 527 16.07 32.84 -0.70
C ARG A 527 16.90 32.97 0.57
N GLN A 528 17.64 31.94 0.95
CA GLN A 528 18.87 32.00 1.75
C GLN A 528 19.30 30.58 2.16
N GLY A 529 20.60 30.30 2.00
CA GLY A 529 21.42 29.19 2.50
C GLY A 529 20.75 27.94 3.08
N ALA A 530 21.10 26.78 2.51
CA ALA A 530 20.72 25.46 3.00
C ALA A 530 20.94 25.31 4.52
N SER A 531 19.89 24.88 5.23
CA SER A 531 19.96 24.49 6.64
C SER A 531 20.94 23.32 6.83
N PRO A 532 21.73 23.27 7.92
CA PRO A 532 22.74 22.22 8.16
C PRO A 532 22.15 20.81 8.30
N ARG A 533 20.83 20.69 8.41
CA ARG A 533 20.11 19.42 8.58
C ARG A 533 20.01 18.58 7.30
N ALA A 534 20.44 19.12 6.15
CA ALA A 534 20.51 18.41 4.86
C ALA A 534 21.78 17.55 4.66
N LYS A 535 22.65 17.42 5.68
CA LYS A 535 23.91 16.64 5.57
C LYS A 535 23.79 15.14 5.89
N VAL A 536 22.58 14.59 5.99
CA VAL A 536 22.39 13.15 6.21
C VAL A 536 21.80 12.51 4.95
N THR A 537 22.66 11.87 4.16
CA THR A 537 22.26 10.98 3.06
C THR A 537 21.44 9.81 3.61
N PRO A 538 20.20 9.58 3.14
CA PRO A 538 19.46 8.37 3.47
C PRO A 538 20.17 7.16 2.86
N ALA A 539 20.42 6.13 3.66
CA ALA A 539 21.18 4.93 3.27
C ALA A 539 20.45 3.99 2.26
N ASN A 540 19.26 4.35 1.79
CA ASN A 540 18.48 3.59 0.80
C ASN A 540 17.81 4.56 -0.18
N MET A 541 18.53 4.98 -1.22
CA MET A 541 17.91 5.56 -2.42
C MET A 541 17.80 4.46 -3.46
N ASP A 542 16.59 4.20 -3.97
CA ASP A 542 16.40 3.32 -5.11
C ASP A 542 17.02 3.96 -6.36
N LEU A 543 18.18 3.43 -6.78
CA LEU A 543 18.89 3.88 -7.97
C LEU A 543 18.41 3.16 -9.23
N GLY A 544 17.28 2.42 -9.18
CA GLY A 544 16.76 1.63 -10.29
C GLY A 544 16.52 2.42 -11.58
N PHE A 545 16.30 3.74 -11.50
CA PHE A 545 16.13 4.60 -12.68
C PHE A 545 17.46 5.00 -13.35
N MET A 546 18.59 4.90 -12.65
CA MET A 546 19.94 5.07 -13.22
C MET A 546 20.40 3.80 -13.95
N ASN A 547 19.73 2.68 -13.72
CA ASN A 547 19.98 1.45 -14.47
C ASN A 547 19.51 1.61 -15.91
N VAL A 548 20.32 1.15 -16.85
CA VAL A 548 19.88 1.00 -18.24
C VAL A 548 18.93 -0.20 -18.27
N PRO A 549 17.77 -0.12 -18.95
CA PRO A 549 16.86 -1.26 -19.05
C PRO A 549 17.62 -2.47 -19.59
N ASP A 550 17.33 -3.65 -19.03
CA ASP A 550 17.85 -4.91 -19.54
C ASP A 550 17.58 -5.02 -21.05
N GLN A 551 18.58 -5.52 -21.78
CA GLN A 551 18.50 -5.72 -23.22
C GLN A 551 17.17 -6.40 -23.60
N GLY A 552 16.39 -5.73 -24.45
CA GLY A 552 15.21 -6.34 -25.09
C GLY A 552 13.87 -5.66 -24.81
N VAL A 553 13.76 -4.67 -23.92
CA VAL A 553 12.50 -3.94 -23.73
C VAL A 553 12.64 -2.50 -24.21
N ALA A 554 12.16 -2.26 -25.42
CA ALA A 554 11.81 -0.91 -25.84
C ALA A 554 10.66 -0.41 -24.94
N GLY A 555 11.02 0.41 -23.95
CA GLY A 555 10.14 1.31 -23.21
C GLY A 555 10.58 2.77 -23.36
#